data_AF-A0A1B8UN48-F1
#
_entry.id   AF-A0A1B8UN48-F1
#
_cell.length_a   1.000
_cell.length_b   1.000
_cell.length_c   1.000
_cell.angle_alpha   90.00
_cell.angle_beta   90.00
_cell.angle_gamma   90.00
#
_symmetry.space_group_name_H-M   'P 1'
#
loop_
_entity.id
_entity.type
_entity.pdbx_description
1 polymer ?
#
loop_
_entity_poly.entity_id
_entity_poly.type
_entity_poly.pdbx_seq_one_letter_code
_entity_poly.pdbx_strand_id
1 'polypeptide(L)'
;MIVCSKERYIPVTINTLVLHKEDRYYYVHRDVYDQAVILADRYADLEHLMELVGGTSVNQEIVEWFYQQAPRPLHILAPYLRLVDGALERNIEICCGVLHAITAMISVRNFILKPQEIRKSVSFSLTAKEEYEMAWDRFFLSAIPYEERYQAAPKYRSVTDQKGQVEPANSERGAQDCIEQQLQQQPIVRDAIPKHRPMVNVEPIETSMMAKAKREHLVEAAMKPAASTQEERIATKQLLL
;
A
#
# COMPACT_ATOMS: atom_id res chain seq x y z
N MET A 1 4.41 5.59 -3.24
CA MET A 1 4.35 6.59 -4.33
C MET A 1 3.69 5.97 -5.55
N ILE A 2 2.72 6.67 -6.14
CA ILE A 2 2.10 6.34 -7.43
C ILE A 2 2.05 7.65 -8.23
N VAL A 3 2.69 7.70 -9.38
CA VAL A 3 2.68 8.86 -10.29
C VAL A 3 2.26 8.40 -11.68
N CYS A 4 1.47 9.20 -12.39
CA CYS A 4 1.09 8.93 -13.78
C CYS A 4 1.52 10.10 -14.66
N SER A 5 2.10 9.81 -15.83
CA SER A 5 2.40 10.81 -16.86
C SER A 5 2.22 10.23 -18.25
N LYS A 6 1.91 11.09 -19.22
CA LYS A 6 1.95 10.74 -20.65
C LYS A 6 3.39 10.68 -21.17
N GLU A 7 4.27 11.46 -20.55
CA GLU A 7 5.67 11.49 -20.90
C GLU A 7 6.46 10.44 -20.11
N ARG A 8 7.49 9.91 -20.76
CA ARG A 8 8.38 8.94 -20.14
C ARG A 8 9.51 9.67 -19.42
N TYR A 9 9.75 9.26 -18.20
CA TYR A 9 10.83 9.72 -17.33
C TYR A 9 11.64 8.53 -16.83
N ILE A 10 12.89 8.79 -16.49
CA ILE A 10 13.76 7.87 -15.78
C ILE A 10 13.72 8.28 -14.30
N PRO A 11 13.11 7.46 -13.42
CA PRO A 11 13.07 7.79 -12.01
C PRO A 11 14.48 7.72 -11.42
N VAL A 12 14.90 8.78 -10.75
CA VAL A 12 16.15 8.79 -9.95
C VAL A 12 15.91 8.18 -8.57
N THR A 13 14.67 8.20 -8.10
CA THR A 13 14.25 7.61 -6.82
C THR A 13 14.40 6.09 -6.85
N ILE A 14 15.18 5.58 -5.90
CA ILE A 14 15.41 4.13 -5.70
C ILE A 14 14.07 3.41 -5.50
N ASN A 15 14.00 2.14 -5.88
CA ASN A 15 12.81 1.28 -5.71
C ASN A 15 11.56 1.79 -6.43
N THR A 16 11.70 2.57 -7.49
CA THR A 16 10.58 2.97 -8.35
C THR A 16 10.52 2.07 -9.58
N LEU A 17 9.38 1.44 -9.79
CA LEU A 17 9.05 0.64 -10.96
C LEU A 17 8.28 1.49 -11.97
N VAL A 18 8.51 1.23 -13.26
CA VAL A 18 7.78 1.90 -14.34
C VAL A 18 6.88 0.88 -15.01
N LEU A 19 5.58 1.10 -14.99
CA LEU A 19 4.59 0.35 -15.76
C LEU A 19 4.14 1.19 -16.95
N HIS A 20 3.77 0.52 -18.03
CA HIS A 20 3.26 1.16 -19.23
C HIS A 20 1.97 0.49 -19.66
N LYS A 21 0.95 1.29 -19.95
CA LYS A 21 -0.28 0.83 -20.56
C LYS A 21 -0.84 1.96 -21.42
N GLU A 22 -1.23 1.60 -22.65
CA GLU A 22 -1.69 2.54 -23.67
C GLU A 22 -0.65 3.66 -23.88
N ASP A 23 -1.01 4.92 -23.66
CA ASP A 23 -0.15 6.09 -23.88
C ASP A 23 0.33 6.72 -22.57
N ARG A 24 0.44 5.92 -21.50
CA ARG A 24 0.75 6.41 -20.15
C ARG A 24 1.77 5.54 -19.42
N TYR A 25 2.60 6.24 -18.66
CA TYR A 25 3.62 5.69 -17.78
C TYR A 25 3.21 5.88 -16.33
N TYR A 26 3.32 4.79 -15.56
CA TYR A 26 2.97 4.75 -14.15
C TYR A 26 4.23 4.45 -13.34
N TYR A 27 4.61 5.36 -12.46
CA TYR A 27 5.77 5.23 -11.59
C TYR A 27 5.30 4.84 -10.21
N VAL A 28 5.62 3.61 -9.80
CA VAL A 28 5.09 3.01 -8.59
C VAL A 28 6.24 2.59 -7.70
N HIS A 29 6.21 3.01 -6.44
CA HIS A 29 7.18 2.53 -5.46
C HIS A 29 7.00 1.03 -5.25
N ARG A 30 8.11 0.28 -5.14
CA ARG A 30 8.14 -1.18 -5.03
C ARG A 30 7.22 -1.72 -3.94
N ASP A 31 7.20 -1.11 -2.76
CA ASP A 31 6.33 -1.57 -1.67
C ASP A 31 4.82 -1.48 -1.99
N VAL A 32 4.42 -0.49 -2.79
CA VAL A 32 3.02 -0.34 -3.24
C VAL A 32 2.74 -1.36 -4.33
N TYR A 33 3.67 -1.54 -5.25
CA TYR A 33 3.58 -2.55 -6.30
C TYR A 33 3.46 -3.97 -5.71
N ASP A 34 4.30 -4.33 -4.75
CA ASP A 34 4.29 -5.64 -4.10
C ASP A 34 2.98 -5.89 -3.36
N GLN A 35 2.44 -4.88 -2.67
CA GLN A 35 1.09 -4.97 -2.08
C GLN A 35 0.01 -5.19 -3.15
N ALA A 36 0.08 -4.50 -4.28
CA ALA A 36 -0.86 -4.69 -5.38
C ALA A 36 -0.73 -6.09 -6.00
N VAL A 37 0.48 -6.61 -6.21
CA VAL A 37 0.68 -7.99 -6.70
C VAL A 37 0.01 -9.00 -5.77
N ILE A 38 0.27 -8.89 -4.46
CA ILE A 38 -0.28 -9.82 -3.46
C ILE A 38 -1.80 -9.72 -3.40
N LEU A 39 -2.36 -8.51 -3.50
CA LEU A 39 -3.81 -8.32 -3.54
C LEU A 39 -4.42 -8.91 -4.83
N ALA A 40 -3.80 -8.67 -5.99
CA ALA A 40 -4.28 -9.17 -7.27
C ALA A 40 -4.25 -10.71 -7.37
N ASP A 41 -3.28 -11.35 -6.70
CA ASP A 41 -3.19 -12.81 -6.60
C ASP A 41 -4.29 -13.40 -5.70
N ARG A 42 -4.60 -12.73 -4.59
CA ARG A 42 -5.59 -13.20 -3.60
C ARG A 42 -7.03 -12.88 -3.98
N TYR A 43 -7.25 -11.79 -4.69
CA TYR A 43 -8.57 -11.24 -4.98
C TYR A 43 -8.68 -11.02 -6.49
N ALA A 44 -9.25 -12.00 -7.18
CA ALA A 44 -9.54 -11.90 -8.62
C ALA A 44 -10.83 -11.12 -8.89
N ASP A 45 -11.76 -11.10 -7.92
CA ASP A 45 -13.06 -10.45 -8.04
C ASP A 45 -13.03 -9.04 -7.44
N LEU A 46 -13.40 -8.06 -8.27
CA LEU A 46 -13.48 -6.66 -7.90
C LEU A 46 -14.59 -6.41 -6.88
N GLU A 47 -15.75 -7.04 -7.05
CA GLU A 47 -16.91 -6.81 -6.19
C GLU A 47 -16.60 -7.27 -4.75
N HIS A 48 -16.05 -8.48 -4.62
CA HIS A 48 -15.62 -8.98 -3.33
C HIS A 48 -14.58 -8.07 -2.65
N LEU A 49 -13.61 -7.54 -3.39
CA LEU A 49 -12.62 -6.61 -2.82
C LEU A 49 -13.25 -5.27 -2.42
N MET A 50 -14.24 -4.78 -3.19
CA MET A 50 -15.01 -3.58 -2.86
C MET A 50 -15.80 -3.73 -1.56
N GLU A 51 -16.39 -4.89 -1.31
CA GLU A 51 -17.07 -5.18 -0.03
C GLU A 51 -16.10 -5.21 1.14
N LEU A 52 -14.92 -5.80 0.95
CA LEU A 52 -13.88 -5.85 1.98
C LEU A 52 -13.35 -4.45 2.31
N VAL A 53 -13.07 -3.62 1.31
CA VAL A 53 -12.61 -2.25 1.53
C VAL A 53 -13.69 -1.39 2.19
N GLY A 54 -14.94 -1.50 1.73
CA GLY A 54 -16.06 -0.68 2.20
C GLY A 54 -16.07 0.72 1.58
N GLY A 55 -16.37 1.74 2.38
CA GLY A 55 -16.46 3.13 1.93
C GLY A 55 -17.80 3.49 1.26
N THR A 56 -17.82 4.63 0.59
CA THR A 56 -19.03 5.17 -0.04
C THR A 56 -19.27 4.55 -1.42
N SER A 57 -20.52 4.54 -1.90
CA SER A 57 -20.86 4.11 -3.27
C SER A 57 -20.71 5.24 -4.30
N VAL A 58 -20.38 6.46 -3.86
CA VAL A 58 -20.30 7.66 -4.71
C VAL A 58 -19.35 7.46 -5.90
N ASN A 59 -18.23 6.77 -5.67
CA ASN A 59 -17.18 6.58 -6.67
C ASN A 59 -17.22 5.19 -7.35
N GLN A 60 -18.35 4.47 -7.31
CA GLN A 60 -18.43 3.11 -7.84
C GLN A 60 -18.07 3.03 -9.34
N GLU A 61 -18.66 3.89 -10.17
CA GLU A 61 -18.35 3.90 -11.61
C GLU A 61 -16.87 4.24 -11.89
N ILE A 62 -16.28 5.11 -11.07
CA ILE A 62 -14.87 5.48 -11.17
C ILE A 62 -13.96 4.31 -10.80
N VAL A 63 -14.34 3.52 -9.79
CA VAL A 63 -13.62 2.30 -9.39
C VAL A 63 -13.60 1.30 -10.53
N GLU A 64 -14.77 0.98 -11.09
CA GLU A 64 -14.88 0.02 -12.20
C GLU A 64 -14.11 0.51 -13.43
N TRP A 65 -14.24 1.80 -13.75
CA TRP A 65 -13.49 2.41 -14.85
C TRP A 65 -11.97 2.33 -14.61
N PHE A 66 -11.48 2.75 -13.44
CA PHE A 66 -10.06 2.72 -13.13
C PHE A 66 -9.52 1.29 -13.16
N TYR A 67 -10.27 0.32 -12.64
CA TYR A 67 -9.90 -1.10 -12.66
C TYR A 67 -9.68 -1.62 -14.10
N GLN A 68 -10.46 -1.14 -15.06
CA GLN A 68 -10.30 -1.50 -16.47
C GLN A 68 -9.13 -0.77 -17.13
N GLN A 69 -8.93 0.51 -16.82
CA GLN A 69 -7.95 1.36 -17.51
C GLN A 69 -6.53 1.24 -16.94
N ALA A 70 -6.36 1.06 -15.64
CA ALA A 70 -5.03 1.00 -15.03
C ALA A 70 -4.25 -0.28 -15.42
N PRO A 71 -2.91 -0.26 -15.41
CA PRO A 71 -2.10 -1.45 -15.66
C PRO A 71 -2.25 -2.47 -14.53
N ARG A 72 -2.02 -3.76 -14.84
CA ARG A 72 -1.83 -4.78 -13.81
C ARG A 72 -0.43 -4.63 -13.20
N PRO A 73 -0.26 -4.83 -11.89
CA PRO A 73 -1.26 -5.16 -10.88
C PRO A 73 -2.01 -3.94 -10.32
N LEU A 74 -1.58 -2.71 -10.63
CA LEU A 74 -2.07 -1.46 -10.03
C LEU A 74 -3.60 -1.31 -10.03
N HIS A 75 -4.28 -1.80 -11.05
CA HIS A 75 -5.74 -1.81 -11.14
C HIS A 75 -6.47 -2.34 -9.89
N ILE A 76 -5.88 -3.30 -9.16
CA ILE A 76 -6.50 -3.89 -7.96
C ILE A 76 -6.69 -2.89 -6.82
N LEU A 77 -6.01 -1.74 -6.89
CA LEU A 77 -6.16 -0.66 -5.92
C LEU A 77 -7.42 0.18 -6.16
N ALA A 78 -8.14 -0.03 -7.26
CA ALA A 78 -9.35 0.75 -7.59
C ALA A 78 -10.35 0.83 -6.43
N PRO A 79 -10.68 -0.25 -5.69
CA PRO A 79 -11.67 -0.20 -4.61
C PRO A 79 -11.37 0.81 -3.51
N TYR A 80 -10.09 1.16 -3.31
CA TYR A 80 -9.69 2.12 -2.29
C TYR A 80 -10.13 3.56 -2.63
N LEU A 81 -10.46 3.86 -3.89
CA LEU A 81 -11.06 5.13 -4.28
C LEU A 81 -12.43 5.38 -3.61
N ARG A 82 -13.10 4.35 -3.10
CA ARG A 82 -14.35 4.46 -2.31
C ARG A 82 -14.15 5.05 -0.93
N LEU A 83 -12.91 5.09 -0.44
CA LEU A 83 -12.57 5.69 0.85
C LEU A 83 -12.54 7.22 0.78
N VAL A 84 -12.66 7.81 -0.41
CA VAL A 84 -12.72 9.27 -0.57
C VAL A 84 -14.14 9.78 -0.34
N ASP A 85 -14.25 10.79 0.52
CA ASP A 85 -15.45 11.57 0.74
C ASP A 85 -15.57 12.63 -0.36
N GLY A 86 -16.39 12.33 -1.36
CA GLY A 86 -16.65 13.22 -2.49
C GLY A 86 -16.61 12.49 -3.83
N ALA A 87 -17.20 13.10 -4.85
CA ALA A 87 -17.18 12.58 -6.21
C ALA A 87 -15.82 12.83 -6.85
N LEU A 88 -15.22 11.77 -7.40
CA LEU A 88 -13.99 11.83 -8.17
C LEU A 88 -14.29 12.01 -9.64
N GLU A 89 -13.45 12.80 -10.31
CA GLU A 89 -13.48 12.91 -11.76
C GLU A 89 -12.92 11.65 -12.41
N ARG A 90 -13.45 11.32 -13.60
CA ARG A 90 -12.98 10.21 -14.44
C ARG A 90 -11.66 10.56 -15.14
N ASN A 91 -10.62 10.78 -14.33
CA ASN A 91 -9.28 11.16 -14.74
C ASN A 91 -8.26 10.24 -14.06
N ILE A 92 -7.40 9.61 -14.86
CA ILE A 92 -6.45 8.60 -14.40
C ILE A 92 -5.37 9.22 -13.49
N GLU A 93 -5.00 10.47 -13.74
CA GLU A 93 -4.00 11.19 -12.96
C GLU A 93 -4.55 11.50 -11.57
N ILE A 94 -5.78 12.01 -11.49
CA ILE A 94 -6.48 12.25 -10.22
C ILE A 94 -6.62 10.94 -9.44
N CYS A 95 -7.06 9.86 -10.09
CA CYS A 95 -7.21 8.56 -9.43
C CYS A 95 -5.86 8.03 -8.92
N CYS A 96 -4.78 8.13 -9.70
CA CYS A 96 -3.45 7.73 -9.27
C CYS A 96 -2.93 8.58 -8.10
N GLY A 97 -3.19 9.88 -8.13
CA GLY A 97 -2.81 10.81 -7.09
C GLY A 97 -3.55 10.53 -5.77
N VAL A 98 -4.86 10.32 -5.83
CA VAL A 98 -5.66 9.90 -4.67
C VAL A 98 -5.14 8.57 -4.10
N LEU A 99 -4.90 7.57 -4.95
CA LEU A 99 -4.32 6.30 -4.49
C LEU A 99 -2.92 6.48 -3.92
N HIS A 100 -2.14 7.45 -4.41
CA HIS A 100 -0.87 7.78 -3.81
C HIS A 100 -1.04 8.27 -2.36
N ALA A 101 -1.96 9.21 -2.11
CA ALA A 101 -2.24 9.70 -0.77
C ALA A 101 -2.74 8.57 0.15
N ILE A 102 -3.67 7.74 -0.32
CA ILE A 102 -4.21 6.61 0.43
C ILE A 102 -3.08 5.62 0.79
N THR A 103 -2.29 5.19 -0.18
CA THR A 103 -1.20 4.21 0.04
C THR A 103 -0.05 4.76 0.87
N ALA A 104 0.06 6.09 1.02
CA ALA A 104 1.01 6.71 1.95
C ALA A 104 0.51 6.62 3.41
N MET A 105 -0.80 6.67 3.63
CA MET A 105 -1.40 6.67 4.97
C MET A 105 -1.75 5.26 5.48
N ILE A 106 -2.07 4.32 4.58
CA ILE A 106 -2.46 2.96 4.96
C ILE A 106 -1.70 1.88 4.17
N SER A 107 -1.41 0.78 4.85
CA SER A 107 -1.04 -0.47 4.16
C SER A 107 -2.31 -1.14 3.65
N VAL A 108 -2.57 -0.98 2.35
CA VAL A 108 -3.76 -1.50 1.66
C VAL A 108 -3.97 -3.01 1.89
N ARG A 109 -2.87 -3.79 1.89
CA ARG A 109 -2.93 -5.24 2.16
C ARG A 109 -3.44 -5.56 3.56
N ASN A 110 -2.96 -4.84 4.56
CA ASN A 110 -3.31 -5.09 5.96
C ASN A 110 -4.65 -4.46 6.33
N PHE A 111 -5.06 -3.42 5.61
CA PHE A 111 -6.31 -2.69 5.84
C PHE A 111 -7.52 -3.62 5.72
N ILE A 112 -7.62 -4.42 4.67
CA ILE A 112 -8.73 -5.35 4.44
C ILE A 112 -8.80 -6.51 5.47
N LEU A 113 -7.75 -6.70 6.28
CA LEU A 113 -7.73 -7.67 7.36
C LEU A 113 -8.24 -7.09 8.69
N LYS A 114 -8.39 -5.76 8.78
CA LYS A 114 -8.92 -5.10 9.98
C LYS A 114 -10.43 -5.33 10.11
N PRO A 115 -10.99 -5.39 11.33
CA PRO A 115 -12.43 -5.44 11.54
C PRO A 115 -13.19 -4.33 10.80
N GLN A 116 -14.42 -4.63 10.37
CA GLN A 116 -15.20 -3.73 9.53
C GLN A 116 -15.44 -2.37 10.19
N GLU A 117 -15.57 -2.34 11.52
CA GLU A 117 -15.76 -1.14 12.33
C GLU A 117 -14.61 -0.15 12.16
N ILE A 118 -13.37 -0.65 12.12
CA ILE A 118 -12.16 0.17 11.93
C ILE A 118 -12.07 0.68 10.50
N ARG A 119 -12.47 -0.14 9.52
CA ARG A 119 -12.41 0.25 8.10
C ARG A 119 -13.42 1.36 7.79
N LYS A 120 -14.62 1.29 8.39
CA LYS A 120 -15.67 2.31 8.25
C LYS A 120 -15.27 3.68 8.82
N SER A 121 -14.34 3.75 9.78
CA SER A 121 -13.88 5.02 10.34
C SER A 121 -12.80 5.71 9.50
N VAL A 122 -12.27 5.06 8.47
CA VAL A 122 -11.25 5.64 7.59
C VAL A 122 -11.93 6.26 6.38
N SER A 123 -11.88 7.58 6.30
CA SER A 123 -12.20 8.32 5.09
C SER A 123 -11.11 9.34 4.77
N PHE A 124 -11.04 9.71 3.49
CA PHE A 124 -10.11 10.70 2.97
C PHE A 124 -10.90 11.85 2.37
N SER A 125 -10.59 13.09 2.77
CA SER A 125 -11.16 14.28 2.13
C SER A 125 -10.58 14.49 0.72
N LEU A 126 -11.29 15.26 -0.09
CA LEU A 126 -10.83 15.74 -1.40
C LEU A 126 -9.50 16.53 -1.35
N THR A 127 -9.05 16.97 -0.17
CA THR A 127 -7.72 17.59 0.04
C THR A 127 -6.57 16.65 -0.30
N ALA A 128 -6.80 15.33 -0.37
CA ALA A 128 -5.85 14.37 -0.90
C ALA A 128 -5.32 14.78 -2.29
N LYS A 129 -6.08 15.60 -3.04
CA LYS A 129 -5.65 16.19 -4.31
C LYS A 129 -4.40 17.07 -4.18
N GLU A 130 -4.43 18.00 -3.24
CA GLU A 130 -3.32 18.93 -3.00
C GLU A 130 -2.07 18.19 -2.47
N GLU A 131 -2.29 17.13 -1.68
CA GLU A 131 -1.20 16.32 -1.11
C GLU A 131 -0.40 15.58 -2.19
N TYR A 132 -1.08 14.99 -3.18
CA TYR A 132 -0.36 14.24 -4.21
C TYR A 132 0.36 15.15 -5.21
N GLU A 133 -0.18 16.33 -5.50
CA GLU A 133 0.41 17.27 -6.46
C GLU A 133 1.82 17.68 -6.01
N MET A 134 1.99 18.04 -4.74
CA MET A 134 3.32 18.36 -4.19
C MET A 134 4.31 17.19 -4.30
N ALA A 135 3.84 15.96 -4.08
CA ALA A 135 4.69 14.77 -4.18
C ALA A 135 5.09 14.49 -5.64
N TRP A 136 4.17 14.74 -6.58
CA TRP A 136 4.39 14.58 -8.01
C TRP A 136 5.34 15.64 -8.55
N ASP A 137 5.19 16.89 -8.15
CA ASP A 137 6.10 17.98 -8.54
C ASP A 137 7.54 17.65 -8.13
N ARG A 138 7.75 17.16 -6.90
CA ARG A 138 9.08 16.70 -6.44
C ARG A 138 9.61 15.54 -7.27
N PHE A 139 8.74 14.61 -7.67
CA PHE A 139 9.12 13.53 -8.56
C PHE A 139 9.56 14.07 -9.92
N PHE A 140 8.76 14.91 -10.58
CA PHE A 140 9.09 15.44 -11.91
C PHE A 140 10.29 16.38 -11.91
N LEU A 141 10.50 17.16 -10.84
CA LEU A 141 11.70 17.99 -10.69
C LEU A 141 13.00 17.18 -10.57
N SER A 142 12.92 15.94 -10.08
CA SER A 142 14.10 15.08 -9.89
C SER A 142 14.26 14.00 -10.97
N ALA A 143 13.17 13.64 -11.65
CA ALA A 143 13.19 12.63 -12.69
C ALA A 143 13.78 13.19 -13.99
N ILE A 144 14.49 12.34 -14.73
CA ILE A 144 15.13 12.74 -15.99
C ILE A 144 14.17 12.45 -17.13
N PRO A 145 13.78 13.42 -17.98
CA PRO A 145 13.01 13.14 -19.18
C PRO A 145 13.70 12.08 -20.03
N TYR A 146 12.95 11.08 -20.53
CA TYR A 146 13.56 9.95 -21.22
C TYR A 146 14.30 10.34 -22.50
N GLU A 147 13.91 11.43 -23.14
CA GLU A 147 14.62 11.96 -24.32
C GLU A 147 15.99 12.54 -23.99
N GLU A 148 16.20 12.97 -22.75
CA GLU A 148 17.45 13.54 -22.26
C GLU A 148 18.39 12.47 -21.64
N ARG A 149 18.00 11.20 -21.71
CA ARG A 149 18.72 10.07 -21.07
C ARG A 149 20.21 10.00 -21.38
N TYR A 150 20.62 10.41 -22.58
CA TYR A 150 22.03 10.38 -23.00
C TYR A 150 22.84 11.55 -22.45
N GLN A 151 22.18 12.65 -22.06
CA GLN A 151 22.83 13.80 -21.44
C GLN A 151 23.13 13.55 -19.96
N ALA A 152 22.34 12.67 -19.32
CA ALA A 152 22.49 12.31 -17.91
C ALA A 152 23.40 11.09 -17.65
N ALA A 153 23.92 10.43 -18.70
CA ALA A 153 24.83 9.30 -18.51
C ALA A 153 26.16 9.80 -17.90
N PRO A 154 26.59 9.29 -16.72
CA PRO A 154 27.96 9.52 -16.28
C PRO A 154 28.87 8.93 -17.36
N LYS A 155 29.85 9.73 -17.82
CA LYS A 155 30.91 9.29 -18.72
C LYS A 155 31.71 8.17 -18.04
N TYR A 156 31.19 6.95 -18.03
CA TYR A 156 32.01 5.77 -17.86
C TYR A 156 32.89 5.70 -19.11
N ARG A 157 34.04 6.37 -19.04
CA ARG A 157 35.14 6.16 -19.97
C ARG A 157 35.42 4.67 -19.97
N SER A 158 35.16 4.02 -21.09
CA SER A 158 35.67 2.69 -21.36
C SER A 158 37.19 2.74 -21.20
N VAL A 159 37.71 2.08 -20.16
CA VAL A 159 39.14 1.75 -20.08
C VAL A 159 39.36 0.64 -21.10
N THR A 160 39.44 1.02 -22.37
CA THR A 160 39.79 0.13 -23.47
C THR A 160 40.37 0.98 -24.59
N ASP A 161 41.47 1.68 -24.25
CA ASP A 161 42.31 2.32 -25.25
C ASP A 161 43.73 2.48 -24.71
N GLN A 162 44.34 1.35 -24.32
CA GLN A 162 45.80 1.19 -24.34
C GLN A 162 46.12 -0.27 -24.65
N LYS A 163 46.35 -0.57 -25.93
CA LYS A 163 47.47 -1.41 -26.43
C LYS A 163 47.28 -1.68 -27.91
N GLY A 164 47.80 -0.77 -28.73
CA GLY A 164 48.22 -1.08 -30.08
C GLY A 164 49.75 -1.11 -30.13
N GLN A 165 50.34 -2.30 -29.94
CA GLN A 165 51.60 -2.67 -30.58
C GLN A 165 51.75 -4.19 -30.58
N VAL A 166 52.20 -4.67 -31.73
CA VAL A 166 52.09 -6.02 -32.30
C VAL A 166 53.36 -6.82 -31.97
N GLU A 167 53.25 -8.10 -31.63
CA GLU A 167 53.90 -9.20 -32.39
C GLU A 167 53.48 -10.61 -31.91
N PRO A 168 53.45 -11.62 -32.81
CA PRO A 168 52.98 -12.96 -32.53
C PRO A 168 54.13 -13.93 -32.22
N ALA A 169 53.96 -14.82 -31.25
CA ALA A 169 54.79 -16.03 -31.15
C ALA A 169 54.00 -17.17 -30.50
N ASN A 170 53.97 -18.29 -31.22
CA ASN A 170 53.41 -19.58 -30.83
C ASN A 170 53.89 -20.05 -29.46
N SER A 171 52.98 -20.63 -28.66
CA SER A 171 53.25 -21.91 -28.00
C SER A 171 51.95 -22.50 -27.46
N GLU A 172 51.52 -23.60 -28.06
CA GLU A 172 50.54 -24.52 -27.48
C GLU A 172 51.12 -25.09 -26.18
N ARG A 173 50.43 -24.84 -25.05
CA ARG A 173 50.34 -25.72 -23.87
C ARG A 173 49.49 -25.03 -22.79
N GLY A 174 48.51 -25.76 -22.27
CA GLY A 174 47.81 -25.38 -21.04
C GLY A 174 46.32 -25.09 -21.20
N ALA A 175 45.57 -26.00 -21.84
CA ALA A 175 44.21 -26.22 -21.40
C ALA A 175 44.25 -26.93 -20.04
N GLN A 176 43.29 -26.61 -19.17
CA GLN A 176 43.07 -27.16 -17.82
C GLN A 176 43.96 -26.55 -16.75
N ASP A 177 43.43 -25.50 -16.09
CA ASP A 177 43.55 -25.23 -14.64
C ASP A 177 43.16 -23.76 -14.36
N CYS A 178 41.87 -23.42 -14.50
CA CYS A 178 41.33 -22.17 -13.92
C CYS A 178 39.81 -22.16 -13.77
N ILE A 179 39.19 -23.33 -13.53
CA ILE A 179 37.78 -23.45 -13.14
C ILE A 179 37.72 -24.29 -11.86
N GLU A 180 38.45 -23.89 -10.80
CA GLU A 180 38.32 -24.57 -9.50
C GLU A 180 38.79 -23.72 -8.29
N GLN A 181 38.61 -22.38 -8.31
CA GLN A 181 39.04 -21.54 -7.16
C GLN A 181 38.12 -20.37 -6.74
N GLN A 182 36.81 -20.41 -7.04
CA GLN A 182 35.88 -19.38 -6.51
C GLN A 182 34.61 -19.89 -5.80
N LEU A 183 34.60 -21.17 -5.38
CA LEU A 183 33.51 -21.77 -4.56
C LEU A 183 33.87 -21.96 -3.07
N GLN A 184 34.94 -21.34 -2.58
CA GLN A 184 35.31 -21.39 -1.17
C GLN A 184 35.53 -19.98 -0.61
N GLN A 185 34.44 -19.38 -0.10
CA GLN A 185 34.46 -18.40 0.98
C GLN A 185 33.02 -18.15 1.47
N GLN A 186 32.46 -19.14 2.19
CA GLN A 186 31.44 -18.89 3.21
C GLN A 186 31.94 -19.50 4.52
N PRO A 187 32.04 -18.74 5.63
CA PRO A 187 32.20 -19.36 6.94
C PRO A 187 30.85 -19.91 7.41
N ILE A 188 30.80 -21.23 7.51
CA ILE A 188 29.78 -22.01 8.19
C ILE A 188 29.93 -21.74 9.69
N VAL A 189 28.92 -21.16 10.34
CA VAL A 189 28.79 -21.19 11.81
C VAL A 189 27.66 -22.15 12.15
N ARG A 190 28.00 -23.30 12.73
CA ARG A 190 27.08 -24.28 13.32
C ARG A 190 27.47 -24.53 14.77
N ASP A 191 26.45 -24.93 15.53
CA ASP A 191 26.39 -25.35 16.94
C ASP A 191 26.12 -24.21 17.93
N ALA A 192 25.07 -24.25 18.78
CA ALA A 192 24.60 -25.41 19.54
C ALA A 192 23.08 -25.45 19.79
N ILE A 193 22.55 -26.67 19.84
CA ILE A 193 21.24 -27.09 20.36
C ILE A 193 21.38 -27.42 21.86
N PRO A 194 20.40 -27.07 22.72
CA PRO A 194 20.11 -27.88 23.91
C PRO A 194 18.74 -28.56 23.84
N LYS A 195 18.73 -29.88 24.10
CA LYS A 195 17.55 -30.75 24.24
C LYS A 195 17.11 -30.88 25.72
N HIS A 196 15.79 -30.83 25.97
CA HIS A 196 15.00 -31.41 27.10
C HIS A 196 15.32 -30.97 28.54
N ARG A 197 14.41 -30.87 29.53
CA ARG A 197 12.95 -31.06 29.86
C ARG A 197 12.77 -30.42 31.29
N PRO A 198 11.63 -30.44 32.03
CA PRO A 198 10.37 -31.16 31.85
C PRO A 198 9.08 -30.32 31.96
N MET A 199 7.98 -31.03 31.74
CA MET A 199 6.59 -30.62 31.81
C MET A 199 6.13 -30.31 33.24
N VAL A 200 5.20 -29.36 33.38
CA VAL A 200 4.36 -29.22 34.57
C VAL A 200 2.88 -29.28 34.13
N ASN A 201 2.13 -30.00 34.95
CA ASN A 201 0.79 -30.52 34.79
C ASN A 201 -0.29 -29.56 34.30
N VAL A 202 -1.18 -30.14 33.49
CA VAL A 202 -2.59 -29.78 33.35
C VAL A 202 -3.35 -30.40 34.52
N GLU A 203 -4.18 -29.62 35.21
CA GLU A 203 -5.43 -30.12 35.79
C GLU A 203 -6.58 -29.13 35.57
N PRO A 204 -7.83 -29.63 35.47
CA PRO A 204 -8.97 -28.91 34.89
C PRO A 204 -9.90 -28.35 35.97
N ILE A 205 -10.50 -27.18 35.72
CA ILE A 205 -11.67 -26.73 36.50
C ILE A 205 -12.73 -26.20 35.54
N GLU A 206 -13.76 -27.02 35.38
CA GLU A 206 -15.09 -26.66 34.91
C GLU A 206 -15.70 -25.54 35.77
N THR A 207 -16.77 -24.94 35.25
CA THR A 207 -17.72 -24.05 35.95
C THR A 207 -17.45 -22.55 35.86
N SER A 208 -17.92 -21.92 34.76
CA SER A 208 -18.59 -20.61 34.87
C SER A 208 -19.44 -20.28 33.63
N MET A 209 -20.47 -21.10 33.38
CA MET A 209 -21.57 -20.73 32.47
C MET A 209 -22.70 -19.94 33.17
N MET A 210 -22.42 -19.25 34.29
CA MET A 210 -23.44 -18.49 35.03
C MET A 210 -23.05 -17.03 35.36
N ALA A 211 -22.18 -16.40 34.55
CA ALA A 211 -21.78 -15.00 34.76
C ALA A 211 -22.15 -14.02 33.63
N LYS A 212 -22.97 -14.43 32.65
CA LYS A 212 -23.41 -13.53 31.55
C LYS A 212 -24.92 -13.35 31.39
N ALA A 213 -25.75 -13.99 32.22
CA ALA A 213 -27.20 -13.79 32.23
C ALA A 213 -27.71 -12.80 33.30
N LYS A 214 -26.81 -12.10 34.02
CA LYS A 214 -27.17 -11.18 35.11
C LYS A 214 -26.81 -9.71 34.85
N ARG A 215 -26.41 -9.37 33.63
CA ARG A 215 -26.06 -8.00 33.23
C ARG A 215 -26.99 -7.38 32.18
N GLU A 216 -28.03 -8.12 31.77
CA GLU A 216 -29.08 -7.63 30.86
C GLU A 216 -30.37 -7.21 31.59
N HIS A 217 -30.46 -7.38 32.91
CA HIS A 217 -31.65 -6.99 33.69
C HIS A 217 -31.48 -5.70 34.52
N LEU A 218 -30.39 -4.95 34.32
CA LEU A 218 -30.05 -3.76 35.11
C LEU A 218 -29.78 -2.48 34.30
N VAL A 219 -29.98 -2.51 32.97
CA VAL A 219 -29.86 -1.31 32.11
C VAL A 219 -31.21 -0.90 31.49
N GLU A 220 -32.25 -1.73 31.61
CA GLU A 220 -33.59 -1.43 31.07
C GLU A 220 -34.52 -0.68 32.07
N ALA A 221 -33.97 -0.16 33.17
CA ALA A 221 -34.73 0.61 34.16
C ALA A 221 -34.39 2.12 34.20
N ALA A 222 -33.50 2.60 33.33
CA ALA A 222 -33.00 3.97 33.37
C ALA A 222 -33.08 4.68 32.01
N MET A 223 -34.26 4.70 31.39
CA MET A 223 -34.56 5.63 30.29
C MET A 223 -36.08 5.72 30.05
N LYS A 224 -36.78 6.40 30.97
CA LYS A 224 -38.09 7.01 30.66
C LYS A 224 -37.88 8.53 30.65
N PRO A 225 -38.21 9.25 29.57
CA PRO A 225 -38.19 10.70 29.59
C PRO A 225 -39.28 11.21 30.54
N ALA A 226 -38.90 12.03 31.52
CA ALA A 226 -39.83 12.72 32.38
C ALA A 226 -40.67 13.69 31.53
N ALA A 227 -41.97 13.45 31.45
CA ALA A 227 -42.91 14.40 30.89
C ALA A 227 -43.02 15.60 31.85
N SER A 228 -42.44 16.74 31.45
CA SER A 228 -42.59 18.04 32.12
C SER A 228 -44.08 18.36 32.25
N THR A 229 -44.56 18.47 33.48
CA THR A 229 -45.94 18.84 33.78
C THR A 229 -46.15 20.34 33.55
N GLN A 230 -47.35 20.71 33.12
CA GLN A 230 -47.73 22.06 32.73
C GLN A 230 -47.60 23.08 33.88
N GLU A 231 -47.60 22.61 35.12
CA GLU A 231 -47.43 23.39 36.34
C GLU A 231 -45.97 23.85 36.54
N GLU A 232 -44.98 23.03 36.19
CA GLU A 232 -43.56 23.42 36.27
C GLU A 232 -43.23 24.54 35.28
N ARG A 233 -43.87 24.56 34.10
CA ARG A 233 -43.69 25.61 33.09
C ARG A 233 -44.27 26.97 33.50
N ILE A 234 -45.29 26.98 34.37
CA ILE A 234 -45.89 28.21 34.89
C ILE A 234 -45.02 28.80 36.01
N ALA A 235 -44.43 27.95 36.85
CA ALA A 235 -43.53 28.37 37.92
C ALA A 235 -42.24 29.03 37.39
N THR A 236 -41.65 28.51 36.30
CA THR A 236 -40.43 29.12 35.73
C THR A 236 -40.70 30.47 35.06
N LYS A 237 -41.94 30.71 34.58
CA LYS A 237 -42.32 31.97 33.91
C LYS A 237 -42.56 33.13 34.89
N GLN A 238 -42.91 32.83 36.15
CA GLN A 238 -43.08 33.86 37.19
C GLN A 238 -41.76 34.27 37.86
N LEU A 239 -40.67 33.54 37.64
CA LEU A 239 -39.34 33.85 38.18
C LEU A 239 -38.45 34.67 37.23
N LEU A 240 -38.93 34.96 36.02
CA LEU A 240 -38.20 35.68 34.96
C LEU A 240 -38.87 37.02 34.57
N LEU A 241 -39.81 37.50 35.39
CA LEU A 241 -40.38 38.85 35.36
C LEU A 241 -40.14 39.52 36.71
#